data_AF-A0A1X2I972-F1
#
_entry.id   AF-A0A1X2I972-F1
#
_cell.length_a   1.000
_cell.length_b   1.000
_cell.length_c   1.000
_cell.angle_alpha   90.00
_cell.angle_beta   90.00
_cell.angle_gamma   90.00
#
_symmetry.space_group_name_H-M   'P 1'
#
loop_
_entity.id
_entity.type
_entity.pdbx_description
1 polymer ?
#
loop_
_entity_poly.entity_id
_entity_poly.type
_entity_poly.pdbx_seq_one_letter_code
_entity_poly.pdbx_strand_id
1 'polypeptide(L)'
;MDSGPHGPGNLSYGYGLSHRGFFPRPKLTTTLWEDERTICFQVDANGICVARREDNDMINGTKLLNVAGMSRGKRDGILKNEKGRVVVKVGAMHLKGVWVTFDRAKALAAQFKIQTTLYPLFVDNPQSFL
;
A
#
# COMPACT_ATOMS: atom_id res chain seq x y z
N MET A 1 -2.73 25.40 -61.73
CA MET A 1 -4.08 25.42 -61.14
C MET A 1 -4.17 24.12 -60.34
N ASP A 2 -3.51 24.04 -59.17
CA ASP A 2 -3.98 24.47 -57.84
C ASP A 2 -5.34 23.80 -57.52
N SER A 3 -5.55 22.96 -56.50
CA SER A 3 -5.11 22.98 -55.08
C SER A 3 -5.37 21.56 -54.51
N GLY A 4 -4.53 20.90 -53.69
CA GLY A 4 -4.45 21.06 -52.21
C GLY A 4 -5.09 19.84 -51.46
N PRO A 5 -4.44 19.21 -50.46
CA PRO A 5 -4.87 17.92 -49.88
C PRO A 5 -5.71 18.04 -48.59
N HIS A 6 -6.65 17.12 -48.36
CA HIS A 6 -7.37 17.00 -47.08
C HIS A 6 -6.67 16.00 -46.15
N GLY A 7 -6.03 16.52 -45.10
CA GLY A 7 -5.38 15.76 -44.03
C GLY A 7 -6.35 15.23 -42.96
N PRO A 8 -5.84 14.47 -41.97
CA PRO A 8 -6.64 13.88 -40.90
C PRO A 8 -7.07 14.94 -39.86
N GLY A 9 -8.36 14.96 -39.55
CA GLY A 9 -8.98 15.87 -38.58
C GLY A 9 -8.48 15.62 -37.16
N ASN A 10 -7.85 16.66 -36.62
CA ASN A 10 -7.25 16.77 -35.30
C ASN A 10 -8.34 16.86 -34.22
N LEU A 11 -8.31 15.97 -33.22
CA LEU A 11 -9.13 16.03 -32.00
C LEU A 11 -8.42 16.90 -30.96
N SER A 12 -8.88 18.13 -30.76
CA SER A 12 -8.60 18.89 -29.53
C SER A 12 -9.53 20.09 -29.39
N TYR A 13 -10.42 20.03 -28.39
CA TYR A 13 -10.89 21.16 -27.57
C TYR A 13 -11.39 20.53 -26.25
N GLY A 14 -10.99 20.93 -25.04
CA GLY A 14 -10.26 22.13 -24.66
C GLY A 14 -9.61 22.00 -23.28
N TYR A 15 -8.68 22.94 -23.07
CA TYR A 15 -7.98 23.19 -21.83
C TYR A 15 -8.91 23.82 -20.78
N GLY A 16 -8.84 23.31 -19.56
CA GLY A 16 -9.49 23.95 -18.41
C GLY A 16 -9.52 23.05 -17.19
N LEU A 17 -8.36 22.82 -16.56
CA LEU A 17 -8.14 22.67 -15.12
C LEU A 17 -6.74 22.07 -14.94
N SER A 18 -5.85 22.90 -14.41
CA SER A 18 -4.61 22.50 -13.78
C SER A 18 -4.88 21.43 -12.72
N HIS A 19 -4.82 20.16 -13.12
CA HIS A 19 -4.73 19.04 -12.20
C HIS A 19 -3.30 19.01 -11.66
N ARG A 20 -2.96 19.99 -10.81
CA ARG A 20 -2.01 19.74 -9.72
C ARG A 20 -2.44 18.41 -9.10
N GLY A 21 -1.53 17.45 -9.07
CA GLY A 21 -1.80 16.06 -8.73
C GLY A 21 -2.67 15.93 -7.48
N PHE A 22 -3.93 15.52 -7.69
CA PHE A 22 -4.70 14.87 -6.65
C PHE A 22 -4.26 13.42 -6.60
N PHE A 23 -3.06 13.19 -6.04
CA PHE A 23 -2.84 11.91 -5.38
C PHE A 23 -3.76 11.95 -4.16
N PRO A 24 -4.84 11.14 -4.08
CA PRO A 24 -5.63 11.08 -2.86
C PRO A 24 -4.66 10.76 -1.73
N ARG A 25 -4.68 11.61 -0.68
CA ARG A 25 -3.89 11.35 0.52
C ARG A 25 -4.24 9.92 0.99
N PRO A 26 -3.25 9.08 1.31
CA PRO A 26 -3.54 7.73 1.80
C PRO A 26 -4.51 7.82 2.98
N LYS A 27 -5.73 7.31 2.79
CA LYS A 27 -6.77 7.36 3.84
C LYS A 27 -6.50 6.22 4.82
N LEU A 28 -6.37 6.57 6.10
CA LEU A 28 -6.31 5.59 7.16
C LEU A 28 -7.73 5.15 7.50
N THR A 29 -7.94 3.84 7.64
CA THR A 29 -9.17 3.25 8.15
C THR A 29 -8.84 2.28 9.28
N THR A 30 -9.84 1.87 10.05
CA THR A 30 -9.70 0.88 11.13
C THR A 30 -10.68 -0.26 10.94
N THR A 31 -10.24 -1.48 11.25
CA THR A 31 -11.11 -2.65 11.36
C THR A 31 -10.79 -3.45 12.61
N LEU A 32 -11.78 -4.10 13.20
CA LEU A 32 -11.57 -5.07 14.26
C LEU A 32 -11.12 -6.41 13.64
N TRP A 33 -9.96 -6.89 14.06
CA TRP A 33 -9.55 -8.27 13.81
C TRP A 33 -10.04 -9.15 14.95
N GLU A 34 -11.21 -9.75 14.77
CA GLU A 34 -11.90 -10.52 15.81
C GLU A 34 -11.08 -11.71 16.33
N ASP A 35 -10.49 -12.51 15.43
CA ASP A 35 -9.70 -13.70 15.79
C ASP A 35 -8.56 -13.37 16.75
N GLU A 36 -7.93 -12.22 16.56
CA GLU A 36 -6.77 -11.75 17.32
C GLU A 36 -7.13 -10.73 18.40
N ARG A 37 -8.42 -10.34 18.47
CA ARG A 37 -8.96 -9.35 19.42
C ARG A 37 -8.20 -8.03 19.43
N THR A 38 -7.80 -7.54 18.26
CA THR A 38 -7.06 -6.28 18.10
C THR A 38 -7.66 -5.43 16.99
N ILE A 39 -7.51 -4.11 17.10
CA ILE A 39 -7.77 -3.20 15.98
C ILE A 39 -6.60 -3.29 15.00
N CYS A 40 -6.91 -3.13 13.71
CA CYS A 40 -5.94 -2.94 12.64
C CYS A 40 -6.15 -1.60 11.95
N PHE A 41 -5.10 -0.78 11.89
CA PHE A 41 -5.03 0.39 11.04
C PHE A 41 -4.72 -0.05 9.61
N GLN A 42 -5.44 0.50 8.64
CA GLN A 42 -5.39 0.07 7.25
C GLN A 42 -5.14 1.24 6.31
N VAL A 43 -4.30 1.01 5.32
CA VAL A 43 -4.09 1.93 4.19
C VAL A 43 -4.22 1.15 2.90
N ASP A 44 -5.06 1.64 2.00
CA ASP A 44 -5.20 1.12 0.65
C ASP A 44 -4.24 1.85 -0.30
N ALA A 45 -3.36 1.08 -0.96
CA ALA A 45 -2.42 1.59 -1.94
C ALA A 45 -2.27 0.60 -3.09
N ASN A 46 -2.28 1.07 -4.34
CA ASN A 46 -2.13 0.23 -5.53
C ASN A 46 -3.09 -0.98 -5.57
N GLY A 47 -4.32 -0.81 -5.07
CA GLY A 47 -5.33 -1.89 -4.98
C GLY A 47 -5.05 -2.93 -3.89
N ILE A 48 -4.14 -2.65 -2.95
CA ILE A 48 -3.73 -3.56 -1.88
C ILE A 48 -3.95 -2.86 -0.53
N CYS A 49 -4.69 -3.53 0.35
CA CYS A 49 -4.87 -3.11 1.74
C CYS A 49 -3.68 -3.61 2.58
N VAL A 50 -2.94 -2.69 3.19
CA VAL A 50 -1.86 -3.00 4.14
C VAL A 50 -2.36 -2.66 5.55
N ALA A 51 -2.10 -3.55 6.51
CA ALA A 51 -2.56 -3.40 7.89
C ALA A 51 -1.39 -3.34 8.89
N ARG A 52 -1.56 -2.50 9.92
CA ARG A 52 -0.76 -2.46 11.17
C ARG A 52 -1.66 -2.81 12.35
N ARG A 53 -1.23 -3.71 13.22
CA ARG A 53 -1.95 -4.01 14.47
C ARG A 53 -1.76 -2.90 15.49
N GLU A 54 -2.80 -2.61 16.26
CA GLU A 54 -2.73 -1.65 17.37
C GLU A 54 -1.97 -2.23 18.59
N ASP A 55 -2.13 -3.52 18.88
CA ASP A 55 -1.62 -4.15 20.10
C ASP A 55 -0.09 -4.30 20.17
N ASN A 56 0.57 -4.49 19.02
CA ASN A 56 2.00 -4.80 18.96
C ASN A 56 2.74 -4.20 17.76
N ASP A 57 2.07 -3.32 17.00
CA ASP A 57 2.61 -2.61 15.84
C ASP A 57 3.11 -3.48 14.68
N MET A 58 2.85 -4.79 14.70
CA MET A 58 3.24 -5.64 13.58
C MET A 58 2.48 -5.22 12.31
N ILE A 59 3.18 -5.29 11.18
CA ILE A 59 2.65 -4.92 9.87
C ILE A 59 2.59 -6.15 8.97
N ASN A 60 1.54 -6.25 8.15
CA ASN A 60 1.43 -7.32 7.16
C ASN A 60 2.46 -7.14 6.03
N GLY A 61 3.63 -7.77 6.20
CA GLY A 61 4.75 -7.72 5.27
C GLY A 61 4.44 -8.30 3.90
N THR A 62 3.51 -9.26 3.82
CA THR A 62 3.04 -9.79 2.52
C THR A 62 2.34 -8.71 1.71
N LYS A 63 1.42 -7.95 2.31
CA LYS A 63 0.70 -6.87 1.62
C LYS A 63 1.63 -5.70 1.30
N LEU A 64 2.50 -5.32 2.24
CA LEU A 64 3.52 -4.28 2.04
C LEU A 64 4.39 -4.57 0.80
N LEU A 65 4.93 -5.79 0.67
CA LEU A 65 5.77 -6.13 -0.48
C LEU A 65 5.00 -6.24 -1.80
N ASN A 66 3.72 -6.61 -1.74
CA ASN A 66 2.87 -6.56 -2.95
C ASN A 66 2.67 -5.11 -3.41
N VAL A 67 2.55 -4.12 -2.51
CA VAL A 67 2.46 -2.69 -2.87
C VAL A 67 3.72 -2.23 -3.61
N ALA A 68 4.88 -2.77 -3.25
CA ALA A 68 6.15 -2.55 -3.96
C ALA A 68 6.25 -3.27 -5.33
N GLY A 69 5.21 -3.98 -5.77
CA GLY A 69 5.22 -4.75 -7.02
C GLY A 69 6.11 -6.00 -6.97
N MET A 70 6.40 -6.52 -5.77
CA MET A 70 7.28 -7.67 -5.61
C MET A 70 6.68 -8.95 -6.19
N SER A 71 7.47 -9.70 -6.96
CA SER A 71 7.05 -11.03 -7.41
C SER A 71 6.90 -11.99 -6.24
N ARG A 72 6.03 -13.01 -6.40
CA ARG A 72 5.75 -14.01 -5.37
C ARG A 72 7.03 -14.65 -4.82
N GLY A 73 7.90 -15.17 -5.69
CA GLY A 73 9.12 -15.87 -5.27
C GLY A 73 10.09 -14.96 -4.49
N LYS A 74 10.28 -13.72 -4.94
CA LYS A 74 11.16 -12.76 -4.26
C LYS A 74 10.57 -12.32 -2.92
N ARG A 75 9.27 -12.05 -2.87
CA ARG A 75 8.54 -11.74 -1.64
C ARG A 75 8.66 -12.86 -0.61
N ASP A 76 8.34 -14.08 -1.01
CA ASP A 76 8.38 -15.25 -0.13
C ASP A 76 9.83 -15.51 0.35
N GLY A 77 10.82 -15.26 -0.51
CA GLY A 77 12.25 -15.32 -0.19
C GLY A 77 12.73 -14.27 0.82
N ILE A 78 12.17 -13.06 0.79
CA ILE A 78 12.43 -12.03 1.81
C ILE A 78 11.77 -12.43 3.12
N LEU A 79 10.47 -12.70 3.10
CA LEU A 79 9.66 -12.93 4.29
C LEU A 79 10.07 -14.19 5.06
N LYS A 80 10.51 -15.25 4.38
CA LYS A 80 10.98 -16.49 5.05
C LYS A 80 12.23 -16.29 5.91
N ASN A 81 12.95 -15.18 5.74
CA ASN A 81 14.18 -14.88 6.48
C ASN A 81 13.95 -13.84 7.59
N GLU A 82 12.75 -13.26 7.66
CA GLU A 82 12.44 -12.26 8.69
C GLU A 82 12.31 -12.93 10.07
N LYS A 83 13.08 -12.43 11.03
CA LYS A 83 13.10 -12.88 12.43
C LYS A 83 11.85 -12.36 13.14
N GLY A 84 11.28 -13.17 14.03
CA GLY A 84 10.06 -12.80 14.78
C GLY A 84 8.81 -12.66 13.91
N ARG A 85 8.82 -13.17 12.67
CA ARG A 85 7.65 -13.15 11.80
C ARG A 85 6.54 -14.03 12.36
N VAL A 86 5.30 -13.63 12.14
CA VAL A 86 4.09 -14.42 12.44
C VAL A 86 3.37 -14.74 11.14
N VAL A 87 2.91 -15.99 10.98
CA VAL A 87 2.24 -16.44 9.75
C VAL A 87 0.76 -16.68 10.02
N VAL A 88 -0.09 -15.90 9.35
CA VAL A 88 -1.55 -16.03 9.43
C VAL A 88 -2.07 -16.65 8.14
N LYS A 89 -2.58 -17.88 8.25
CA LYS A 89 -3.03 -18.72 7.12
C LYS A 89 -4.55 -18.72 6.94
N VAL A 90 -5.29 -18.48 8.02
CA VAL A 90 -6.76 -18.52 8.08
C VAL A 90 -7.31 -17.13 8.43
N GLY A 91 -8.63 -16.95 8.38
CA GLY A 91 -9.29 -15.65 8.64
C GLY A 91 -9.50 -14.79 7.40
N ALA A 92 -9.71 -13.48 7.59
CA ALA A 92 -10.02 -12.54 6.52
C ALA A 92 -8.89 -12.40 5.48
N MET A 93 -9.22 -12.42 4.18
CA MET A 93 -8.24 -12.45 3.07
C MET A 93 -7.23 -11.28 3.11
N HIS A 94 -7.67 -10.11 3.56
CA HIS A 94 -6.82 -8.92 3.66
C HIS A 94 -5.86 -8.96 4.86
N LEU A 95 -6.12 -9.81 5.86
CA LEU A 95 -5.27 -10.00 7.05
C LEU A 95 -4.37 -11.24 6.97
N LYS A 96 -4.66 -12.19 6.07
CA LYS A 96 -3.77 -13.32 5.77
C LYS A 96 -2.40 -12.85 5.27
N GLY A 97 -1.36 -13.59 5.65
CA GLY A 97 0.01 -13.36 5.21
C GLY A 97 1.04 -13.50 6.32
N VAL A 98 2.25 -13.07 6.01
CA VAL A 98 3.34 -12.96 6.99
C VAL A 98 3.35 -11.55 7.57
N TRP A 99 3.24 -11.48 8.89
CA TRP A 99 3.35 -10.27 9.69
C TRP A 99 4.79 -10.14 10.21
N VAL A 100 5.33 -8.92 10.15
CA VAL A 100 6.70 -8.60 10.56
C VAL A 100 6.67 -7.45 11.56
N THR A 101 7.74 -7.31 12.34
CA THR A 101 7.86 -6.21 13.31
C THR A 101 7.85 -4.84 12.62
N PHE A 102 7.43 -3.81 13.36
CA PHE A 102 7.35 -2.44 12.87
C PHE A 102 8.66 -1.97 12.23
N ASP A 103 9.77 -2.10 12.96
CA ASP A 103 11.11 -1.70 12.49
C ASP A 103 11.48 -2.37 11.18
N ARG A 104 11.13 -3.65 11.04
CA ARG A 104 11.45 -4.40 9.84
C ARG A 104 10.58 -3.98 8.66
N ALA A 105 9.29 -3.77 8.88
CA ALA A 105 8.39 -3.22 7.87
C ALA A 105 8.86 -1.83 7.41
N LYS A 106 9.29 -0.96 8.34
CA LYS A 106 9.83 0.37 8.05
C LYS A 106 11.10 0.29 7.18
N ALA A 107 12.02 -0.61 7.52
CA ALA A 107 13.22 -0.86 6.72
C ALA A 107 12.91 -1.35 5.30
N LEU A 108 11.97 -2.31 5.16
CA LEU A 108 11.53 -2.79 3.85
C LEU A 108 10.85 -1.69 3.04
N ALA A 109 9.99 -0.88 3.67
CA ALA A 109 9.30 0.22 3.02
C ALA A 109 10.25 1.31 2.51
N ALA A 110 11.29 1.63 3.28
CA ALA A 110 12.35 2.53 2.85
C ALA A 110 13.17 1.94 1.69
N GLN A 111 13.58 0.67 1.81
CA GLN A 111 14.37 -0.04 0.79
C GLN A 111 13.65 -0.07 -0.57
N PHE A 112 12.33 -0.28 -0.57
CA PHE A 112 11.52 -0.35 -1.79
C PHE A 112 10.78 0.95 -2.12
N LYS A 113 11.08 2.06 -1.42
CA LYS A 113 10.54 3.40 -1.68
C LYS A 113 9.01 3.50 -1.64
N ILE A 114 8.38 2.73 -0.75
CA ILE A 114 6.92 2.75 -0.51
C ILE A 114 6.55 3.35 0.85
N GLN A 115 7.52 3.82 1.63
CA GLN A 115 7.28 4.43 2.94
C GLN A 115 6.30 5.61 2.84
N THR A 116 6.49 6.52 1.88
CA THR A 116 5.60 7.67 1.67
C THR A 116 4.19 7.24 1.26
N THR A 117 4.09 6.20 0.43
CA THR A 117 2.81 5.65 -0.04
C THR A 117 1.97 5.10 1.12
N LEU A 118 2.63 4.50 2.11
CA LEU A 118 2.01 3.87 3.27
C LEU A 118 2.22 4.68 4.55
N TYR A 119 2.53 5.98 4.43
CA TYR A 119 3.01 6.83 5.52
C TYR A 119 2.18 6.76 6.81
N PRO A 120 0.82 6.77 6.77
CA PRO A 120 0.02 6.70 7.99
C PRO A 120 0.26 5.46 8.85
N LEU A 121 0.77 4.36 8.27
CA LEU A 121 1.11 3.15 9.04
C LEU A 121 2.46 3.25 9.76
N PHE A 122 3.33 4.20 9.38
CA PHE A 122 4.71 4.32 9.85
C PHE A 122 4.98 5.50 10.78
N VAL A 123 3.93 6.22 11.20
CA VAL A 123 4.01 7.22 12.27
C VAL A 123 3.92 6.54 13.64
N ASP A 124 4.34 7.22 14.70
CA ASP A 124 4.28 6.64 16.05
C ASP A 124 2.83 6.38 16.49
N ASN A 125 1.93 7.34 16.23
CA ASN A 125 0.49 7.22 16.52
C ASN A 125 -0.36 7.33 15.24
N PRO A 126 -0.77 6.20 14.61
CA PRO A 126 -1.65 6.20 13.45
C PRO A 126 -3.02 6.83 13.71
N GLN A 127 -3.56 6.77 14.92
CA GLN A 127 -4.90 7.33 15.23
C GLN A 127 -5.00 8.83 14.95
N SER A 128 -3.88 9.55 14.89
CA SER A 128 -3.83 10.97 14.49
C SER A 128 -4.36 11.26 13.07
N PHE A 129 -4.59 10.23 12.25
CA PHE A 129 -5.12 10.35 10.89
C PHE A 129 -6.62 9.98 10.74
N LEU A 130 -7.28 9.58 11.83
CA LEU A 130 -8.72 9.26 11.87
C LEU A 130 -9.54 10.49 12.29
#